data_AF-A0A6C1T0T8-F1
#
_entry.id   AF-A0A6C1T0T8-F1
#
_cell.length_a   1.000
_cell.length_b   1.000
_cell.length_c   1.000
_cell.angle_alpha   90.00
_cell.angle_beta   90.00
_cell.angle_gamma   90.00
#
_symmetry.space_group_name_H-M   'P 1'
#
loop_
_entity.id
_entity.type
_entity.pdbx_description
1 polymer ?
#
loop_
_entity_poly.entity_id
_entity_poly.type
_entity_poly.pdbx_seq_one_letter_code
_entity_poly.pdbx_strand_id
1 'polypeptide(L)' 'MTAESNRRRDSRDKVKAYRQRMRARGLRPIQIWVPDTRTAAFRAAAHAQSLAVAESPQADEDQAFVDAISE' A
#
# COMPACT_ATOMS: atom_id res chain seq x y z
N MET A 1 -3.56 -9.39 36.82
CA MET A 1 -3.70 -8.78 35.48
C MET A 1 -2.46 -9.15 34.67
N THR A 2 -2.62 -10.03 33.67
CA THR A 2 -1.55 -10.83 33.06
C THR A 2 -0.75 -10.07 32.00
N ALA A 3 0.50 -10.50 31.76
CA ALA A 3 1.46 -9.90 30.82
C ALA A 3 0.94 -9.74 29.38
N GLU A 4 -0.07 -10.51 28.99
CA GLU A 4 -0.71 -10.41 27.68
C GLU A 4 -1.55 -9.13 27.53
N SER A 5 -2.20 -8.68 28.61
CA SER A 5 -2.92 -7.40 28.61
C SER A 5 -1.96 -6.20 28.41
N ASN A 6 -0.76 -6.30 28.99
CA ASN A 6 0.27 -5.27 28.88
C ASN A 6 0.84 -5.19 27.45
N ARG A 7 1.11 -6.35 26.81
CA ARG A 7 1.55 -6.43 25.41
C ARG A 7 0.51 -5.86 24.42
N ARG A 8 -0.79 -6.08 24.67
CA ARG A 8 -1.86 -5.52 23.81
C ARG A 8 -1.96 -4.00 23.92
N ARG A 9 -1.74 -3.41 25.11
CA ARG A 9 -1.64 -1.95 25.29
C ARG A 9 -0.46 -1.38 24.51
N ASP A 10 0.72 -1.95 24.68
CA ASP A 10 1.95 -1.51 23.98
C ASP A 10 1.79 -1.54 22.45
N SER A 11 1.18 -2.59 21.90
CA SER A 11 0.90 -2.66 20.45
C SER A 11 -0.09 -1.58 19.98
N ARG A 12 -1.18 -1.35 20.72
CA ARG A 12 -2.17 -0.31 20.38
C ARG A 12 -1.56 1.09 20.42
N ASP A 13 -0.73 1.36 21.42
CA ASP A 13 -0.06 2.65 21.58
C ASP A 13 0.98 2.88 20.48
N LYS A 14 1.75 1.85 20.10
CA LYS A 14 2.66 1.88 18.95
C LYS A 14 1.93 2.19 17.64
N VAL A 15 0.82 1.50 17.37
CA VAL A 15 0.00 1.74 16.16
C VAL A 15 -0.58 3.16 16.15
N LYS A 16 -1.01 3.67 17.31
CA LYS A 16 -1.51 5.05 17.46
C LYS A 16 -0.41 6.08 17.14
N ALA A 17 0.77 5.92 17.74
CA ALA A 17 1.91 6.81 17.51
C ALA A 17 2.37 6.79 16.05
N TYR A 18 2.42 5.61 15.42
CA TYR A 18 2.72 5.49 13.99
C TYR A 18 1.71 6.26 13.11
N ARG A 19 0.40 6.07 13.35
CA ARG A 19 -0.64 6.79 12.61
C ARG A 19 -0.59 8.30 12.83
N GLN A 20 -0.21 8.77 14.02
CA GLN A 20 -0.01 10.21 14.28
C GLN A 20 1.15 10.77 13.45
N ARG A 21 2.29 10.08 13.38
CA ARG A 21 3.42 10.48 12.54
C ARG A 21 3.04 10.52 11.05
N MET A 22 2.29 9.54 10.57
CA MET A 22 1.82 9.54 9.16
C MET A 22 0.88 10.71 8.88
N ARG A 23 -0.07 11.02 9.78
CA ARG A 23 -0.95 12.19 9.63
C ARG A 23 -0.20 13.52 9.63
N ALA A 24 0.82 13.67 10.47
CA ALA A 24 1.67 14.86 10.50
C ALA A 24 2.44 15.07 9.18
N ARG A 25 2.71 13.98 8.43
CA ARG A 25 3.27 14.02 7.08
C ARG A 25 2.22 14.26 5.97
N GLY A 26 0.97 14.55 6.34
CA GLY A 26 -0.13 14.75 5.39
C GLY A 26 -0.77 13.46 4.85
N LEU A 27 -0.39 12.28 5.36
CA LEU A 27 -0.91 11.00 4.87
C LEU A 27 -2.20 10.59 5.62
N ARG A 28 -3.17 10.04 4.88
CA ARG A 28 -4.42 9.49 5.44
C ARG A 28 -4.44 7.97 5.30
N PRO A 29 -4.68 7.20 6.38
CA PRO A 29 -4.83 5.76 6.27
C PRO A 29 -6.14 5.43 5.53
N ILE A 30 -6.05 4.54 4.54
CA ILE A 30 -7.21 3.92 3.89
C ILE A 30 -7.21 2.42 4.21
N GLN A 31 -8.39 1.86 4.48
CA GLN A 31 -8.58 0.42 4.63
C GLN A 31 -9.46 -0.03 3.47
N ILE A 32 -8.90 -0.89 2.63
CA ILE A 32 -9.58 -1.48 1.49
C ILE A 32 -9.43 -2.99 1.56
N TRP A 33 -10.43 -3.69 1.06
CA TRP A 33 -10.34 -5.13 0.84
C TRP A 33 -9.79 -5.37 -0.56
N VAL A 34 -8.70 -6.12 -0.63
CA VAL A 34 -8.05 -6.50 -1.89
C VAL A 34 -8.15 -8.02 -2.08
N PRO A 35 -8.11 -8.52 -3.33
CA PRO A 35 -8.00 -9.95 -3.59
C PRO A 35 -6.75 -10.55 -2.92
N ASP A 36 -6.77 -11.84 -2.59
CA ASP A 36 -5.60 -12.53 -2.04
C ASP A 36 -4.48 -12.59 -3.09
N THR A 37 -3.44 -11.79 -2.86
CA THR A 37 -2.32 -11.57 -3.78
C THR A 37 -1.42 -12.78 -3.95
N ARG A 38 -1.58 -13.81 -3.10
CA ARG A 38 -0.79 -15.04 -3.16
C ARG A 38 -1.40 -16.07 -4.10
N THR A 39 -2.64 -15.87 -4.55
CA THR A 39 -3.32 -16.81 -5.43
C THR A 39 -2.71 -16.81 -6.83
N ALA A 40 -2.75 -17.96 -7.51
CA ALA A 40 -2.30 -18.04 -8.90
C ALA A 40 -3.15 -17.15 -9.83
N ALA A 41 -4.46 -17.06 -9.57
CA ALA A 41 -5.38 -16.21 -10.32
C ALA A 41 -5.01 -14.73 -10.21
N PHE A 42 -4.69 -14.23 -9.01
CA PHE A 42 -4.24 -12.85 -8.85
C PHE A 42 -2.94 -12.59 -9.61
N ARG A 43 -1.96 -13.50 -9.53
CA ARG A 43 -0.70 -13.34 -10.28
C ARG A 43 -0.93 -13.27 -11.79
N ALA A 44 -1.79 -14.12 -12.33
CA ALA A 44 -2.13 -14.10 -13.75
C ALA A 44 -2.82 -12.79 -14.17
N ALA A 45 -3.81 -12.33 -13.39
CA ALA A 45 -4.53 -11.08 -13.66
C ALA A 45 -3.61 -9.85 -13.53
N ALA A 46 -2.79 -9.79 -12.48
CA ALA A 46 -1.82 -8.72 -12.28
C ALA A 46 -0.83 -8.64 -13.46
N HIS A 47 -0.29 -9.78 -13.90
CA HIS A 47 0.60 -9.82 -15.05
C HIS A 47 -0.08 -9.34 -16.35
N ALA A 48 -1.30 -9.82 -16.63
CA ALA A 48 -2.05 -9.41 -17.81
C ALA A 48 -2.37 -7.91 -17.80
N GLN A 49 -2.75 -7.35 -16.63
CA GLN A 49 -3.03 -5.93 -16.48
C GLN A 49 -1.78 -5.07 -16.59
N SER A 50 -0.66 -5.49 -15.99
CA SER A 50 0.62 -4.80 -16.14
C SER A 50 1.04 -4.71 -17.61
N LEU A 51 0.91 -5.79 -18.37
CA LEU A 51 1.19 -5.78 -19.81
C LEU A 51 0.27 -4.82 -20.56
N ALA A 52 -1.04 -4.85 -20.28
CA ALA A 52 -1.99 -3.94 -20.94
C ALA A 52 -1.69 -2.45 -20.68
N VAL A 53 -1.19 -2.11 -19.48
CA VAL A 53 -0.75 -0.74 -19.18
C VAL A 53 0.54 -0.41 -19.93
N ALA A 54 1.52 -1.32 -19.95
CA ALA A 54 2.78 -1.12 -20.65
C ALA A 54 2.62 -0.99 -22.18
N GLU A 55 1.61 -1.65 -22.75
CA GLU A 55 1.27 -1.57 -24.18
C GLU A 55 0.28 -0.43 -24.48
N SER A 56 -0.14 0.35 -23.46
CA SER A 56 -1.09 1.44 -23.66
C SER A 56 -0.44 2.60 -24.44
N PRO A 57 -1.20 3.34 -25.25
CA PRO A 57 -0.68 4.52 -25.95
C PRO A 57 -0.11 5.60 -25.02
N GLN A 58 -0.52 5.60 -23.74
CA GLN A 58 -0.10 6.55 -22.72
C GLN A 58 1.13 6.10 -21.93
N ALA A 59 1.65 4.89 -22.17
CA ALA A 59 2.72 4.31 -21.35
C ALA A 59 3.94 5.22 -21.23
N ASP A 60 4.35 5.87 -22.33
CA ASP A 60 5.49 6.78 -22.34
C ASP A 60 5.23 8.06 -21.52
N GLU A 61 4.02 8.61 -21.60
CA GLU A 61 3.62 9.81 -20.85
C GLU A 61 3.50 9.49 -19.34
N ASP A 62 2.90 8.35 -19.01
CA ASP A 62 2.78 7.87 -17.62
C ASP A 62 4.17 7.64 -17.00
N GLN A 63 5.09 7.02 -17.75
CA GLN A 63 6.46 6.81 -17.28
C GLN A 63 7.20 8.16 -17.09
N ALA A 64 7.09 9.08 -18.04
CA ALA A 64 7.69 10.40 -17.94
C ALA A 64 7.17 11.19 -16.72
N PHE A 65 5.88 11.08 -16.41
CA PHE A 65 5.29 11.68 -15.21
C PHE A 65 5.88 11.09 -13.92
N VAL A 66 5.99 9.76 -13.82
CA VAL A 66 6.54 9.07 -12.64
C VAL A 66 8.00 9.45 -12.40
N ASP A 67 8.79 9.52 -13.46
CA ASP A 67 10.20 9.90 -13.39
C ASP A 67 10.35 11.34 -12.87
N ALA A 68 9.52 12.27 -13.36
CA ALA A 68 9.54 13.68 -12.96
C ALA A 68 9.16 13.93 -11.49
N ILE A 69 8.34 13.08 -10.88
CA ILE A 69 7.95 13.22 -9.45
C ILE A 69 8.87 12.45 -8.49
N SER A 70 9.82 11.67 -9.01
CA SER A 70 10.73 10.83 -8.23
C SER A 70 12.10 11.48 -7.97
N GLU A 71 12.36 12.64 -8.60
CA GLU A 71 13.51 13.53 -8.35
C GLU A 71 13.26 14.49 -7.19
#